data_AF-A0A7X7MF91-F1
#
_entry.id   AF-A0A7X7MF91-F1
#
_cell.length_a   1.000
_cell.length_b   1.000
_cell.length_c   1.000
_cell.angle_alpha   90.00
_cell.angle_beta   90.00
_cell.angle_gamma   90.00
#
_symmetry.space_group_name_H-M   'P 1'
#
loop_
_entity.id
_entity.type
_entity.pdbx_description
1 polymer ?
#
loop_
_entity_poly.entity_id
_entity_poly.type
_entity_poly.pdbx_seq_one_letter_code
_entity_poly.pdbx_strand_id
1 'polypeptide(L)'
;SVTYSAADFYVINSLTTNTTPVSGAAGAKQAEVTFDATNDVVATFAVASAYASAPVGWFQANGWGEDDIVPNLPYAELEMLNVAATNAAAGGTITIEAIEVVGDDVKVTVFIDRTMSLGADINGVIKLYGAETLEGAFTEIGATEIMIGADQDGTPDDILKEITYPMAGGKKFYKAHIEAATPAP
;
A
#
# COMPACT_ATOMS: atom_id res chain seq x y z
N SER A 1 -23.42 31.99 10.77
CA SER A 1 -22.04 31.58 10.49
C SER A 1 -22.03 30.29 9.69
N VAL A 2 -20.92 29.94 9.05
CA VAL A 2 -20.70 28.67 8.33
C VAL A 2 -19.42 28.05 8.88
N THR A 3 -19.45 26.75 9.15
CA THR A 3 -18.27 25.98 9.55
C THR A 3 -17.66 25.32 8.33
N TYR A 4 -16.37 25.56 8.11
CA TYR A 4 -15.56 24.86 7.13
C TYR A 4 -14.84 23.73 7.85
N SER A 5 -15.09 22.50 7.45
CA SER A 5 -14.47 21.30 8.01
C SER A 5 -13.61 20.61 6.96
N ALA A 6 -12.40 20.23 7.33
CA ALA A 6 -11.56 19.38 6.51
C ALA A 6 -12.03 17.92 6.60
N ALA A 7 -11.91 17.18 5.50
CA ALA A 7 -12.06 15.74 5.53
C ALA A 7 -10.93 15.08 6.35
N ASP A 8 -11.12 13.82 6.72
CA ASP A 8 -10.10 13.00 7.37
C ASP A 8 -8.78 13.04 6.60
N PHE A 9 -7.66 13.02 7.33
CA PHE A 9 -6.31 13.20 6.81
C PHE A 9 -5.97 14.61 6.26
N TYR A 10 -6.94 15.51 6.10
CA TYR A 10 -6.71 16.90 5.65
C TYR A 10 -6.82 17.90 6.80
N VAL A 11 -6.29 19.09 6.58
CA VAL A 11 -6.46 20.29 7.41
C VAL A 11 -6.74 21.49 6.51
N ILE A 12 -7.28 22.56 7.08
CA ILE A 12 -7.42 23.85 6.40
C ILE A 12 -6.01 24.39 6.13
N ASN A 13 -5.64 24.55 4.86
CA ASN A 13 -4.37 25.13 4.45
C ASN A 13 -4.45 26.67 4.46
N SER A 14 -5.55 27.24 3.96
CA SER A 14 -5.83 28.66 4.04
C SER A 14 -7.33 28.91 4.13
N LEU A 15 -7.74 29.90 4.93
CA LEU A 15 -9.12 30.40 4.94
C LEU A 15 -9.09 31.92 5.01
N THR A 16 -9.71 32.59 4.04
CA THR A 16 -9.77 34.06 3.99
C THR A 16 -11.20 34.55 3.80
N THR A 17 -11.49 35.73 4.34
CA THR A 17 -12.72 36.50 4.11
C THR A 17 -12.34 37.86 3.53
N ASN A 18 -12.81 38.19 2.32
CA ASN A 18 -12.41 39.40 1.61
C ASN A 18 -10.89 39.58 1.60
N THR A 19 -10.15 38.52 1.27
CA THR A 19 -8.68 38.42 1.29
C THR A 19 -8.01 38.51 2.68
N THR A 20 -8.77 38.71 3.76
CA THR A 20 -8.24 38.74 5.13
C THR A 20 -8.23 37.33 5.73
N PRO A 21 -7.10 36.82 6.26
CA PRO A 21 -7.04 35.50 6.89
C PRO A 21 -7.96 35.37 8.10
N VAL A 22 -8.64 34.24 8.21
CA VAL A 22 -9.38 33.86 9.41
C VAL A 22 -8.38 33.34 10.45
N SER A 23 -8.29 34.05 11.58
CA SER A 23 -7.33 33.73 12.64
C SER A 23 -7.54 32.32 13.18
N GLY A 24 -6.46 31.55 13.31
CA GLY A 24 -6.48 30.18 13.82
C GLY A 24 -7.04 29.13 12.86
N ALA A 25 -7.43 29.49 11.63
CA ALA A 25 -7.96 28.54 10.67
C ALA A 25 -6.88 27.66 10.04
N ALA A 26 -5.71 28.21 9.69
CA ALA A 26 -4.63 27.44 9.08
C ALA A 26 -4.12 26.34 10.03
N GLY A 27 -4.12 25.10 9.56
CA GLY A 27 -3.78 23.90 10.33
C GLY A 27 -4.93 23.29 11.14
N ALA A 28 -6.10 23.96 11.22
CA ALA A 28 -7.24 23.44 11.95
C ALA A 28 -8.06 22.42 11.14
N LYS A 29 -8.74 21.50 11.84
CA LYS A 29 -9.73 20.57 11.26
C LYS A 29 -11.06 21.26 10.93
N GLN A 30 -11.38 22.32 11.66
CA GLN A 30 -12.58 23.10 11.44
C GLN A 30 -12.37 24.56 11.80
N ALA A 31 -13.03 25.47 11.09
CA ALA A 31 -13.06 26.89 11.41
C ALA A 31 -14.44 27.48 11.08
N GLU A 32 -14.94 28.35 11.96
CA GLU A 32 -16.22 29.02 11.79
C GLU A 32 -16.03 30.43 11.22
N VAL A 33 -16.82 30.76 10.20
CA VAL A 33 -16.84 32.09 9.57
C VAL A 33 -18.19 32.74 9.82
N THR A 34 -18.18 33.96 10.37
CA THR A 34 -19.37 34.80 10.52
C THR A 34 -19.45 35.78 9.36
N PHE A 35 -20.64 35.89 8.76
CA PHE A 35 -20.88 36.71 7.57
C PHE A 35 -21.53 38.03 7.96
N ASP A 36 -21.11 39.12 7.30
CA ASP A 36 -21.68 40.45 7.38
C ASP A 36 -21.88 41.04 5.97
N ALA A 37 -22.73 40.36 5.21
CA ALA A 37 -23.38 40.84 3.98
C ALA A 37 -22.53 41.17 2.72
N THR A 38 -21.20 40.99 2.69
CA THR A 38 -20.41 40.94 1.42
C THR A 38 -19.07 40.23 1.68
N ASN A 39 -19.08 38.92 1.88
CA ASN A 39 -17.89 38.16 2.24
C ASN A 39 -17.54 37.21 1.09
N ASP A 40 -16.48 37.51 0.34
CA ASP A 40 -15.81 36.52 -0.50
C ASP A 40 -15.01 35.58 0.41
N VAL A 41 -15.29 34.28 0.36
CA VAL A 41 -14.63 33.30 1.23
C VAL A 41 -13.87 32.30 0.39
N VAL A 42 -12.56 32.24 0.61
CA VAL A 42 -11.67 31.28 -0.06
C VAL A 42 -11.09 30.34 0.99
N ALA A 43 -11.44 29.06 0.86
CA ALA A 43 -10.91 27.98 1.68
C ALA A 43 -10.07 27.04 0.80
N THR A 44 -8.87 26.69 1.25
CA THR A 44 -8.06 25.61 0.65
C THR A 44 -7.71 24.59 1.71
N PHE A 45 -7.53 23.34 1.29
CA PHE A 45 -7.21 22.22 2.16
C PHE A 45 -5.93 21.54 1.68
N ALA A 46 -5.17 20.97 2.61
CA ALA A 46 -3.99 20.19 2.31
C ALA A 46 -3.93 18.96 3.22
N VAL A 47 -3.21 17.92 2.77
CA VAL A 47 -2.94 16.74 3.59
C VAL A 47 -2.20 17.19 4.85
N ALA A 48 -2.65 16.73 6.01
CA ALA A 48 -2.00 17.04 7.27
C ALA A 48 -0.57 16.47 7.26
N SER A 49 0.39 17.19 7.83
CA SER A 49 1.80 16.80 7.79
C SER A 49 2.06 15.40 8.35
N ALA A 50 1.26 14.96 9.33
CA ALA A 50 1.30 13.62 9.90
C ALA A 50 1.02 12.50 8.87
N TYR A 51 0.32 12.81 7.78
CA TYR A 51 -0.07 11.88 6.71
C TYR A 51 0.63 12.20 5.38
N ALA A 52 1.64 13.06 5.37
CA ALA A 52 2.31 13.47 4.14
C ALA A 52 2.98 12.29 3.39
N SER A 53 3.35 11.22 4.10
CA SER A 53 3.89 9.99 3.53
C SER A 53 2.86 8.84 3.47
N ALA A 54 1.61 9.09 3.86
CA ALA A 54 0.58 8.06 3.90
C ALA A 54 -0.22 8.06 2.59
N PRO A 55 -0.70 6.90 2.12
CA PRO A 55 -1.47 6.79 0.90
C PRO A 55 -2.95 7.17 1.12
N VAL A 56 -3.19 8.45 1.39
CA VAL A 56 -4.52 9.00 1.73
C VAL A 56 -5.58 8.66 0.68
N GLY A 57 -5.22 8.69 -0.61
CA GLY A 57 -6.15 8.35 -1.70
C GLY A 57 -6.65 6.91 -1.63
N TRP A 58 -5.77 5.96 -1.26
CA TRP A 58 -6.15 4.56 -1.09
C TRP A 58 -7.03 4.33 0.15
N PHE A 59 -6.75 5.01 1.27
CA PHE A 59 -7.64 4.95 2.45
C PHE A 59 -9.06 5.43 2.09
N GLN A 60 -9.16 6.57 1.40
CA GLN A 60 -10.44 7.14 0.99
C GLN A 60 -11.19 6.25 0.00
N ALA A 61 -10.50 5.65 -0.97
CA ALA A 61 -11.10 4.72 -1.93
C ALA A 61 -11.68 3.46 -1.24
N ASN A 62 -11.12 3.07 -0.10
CA ASN A 62 -11.57 1.94 0.72
C ASN A 62 -12.51 2.35 1.87
N GLY A 63 -12.91 3.62 1.93
CA GLY A 63 -13.88 4.12 2.89
C GLY A 63 -13.35 4.28 4.32
N TRP A 64 -12.04 4.42 4.51
CA TRP A 64 -11.42 4.57 5.83
C TRP A 64 -11.22 6.02 6.23
N GLY A 65 -11.46 6.29 7.50
CA GLY A 65 -11.23 7.56 8.16
C GLY A 65 -9.97 7.58 9.04
N GLU A 66 -9.74 8.72 9.67
CA GLU A 66 -8.59 8.93 10.58
C GLU A 66 -8.72 8.10 11.87
N ASP A 67 -9.94 7.69 12.24
CA ASP A 67 -10.19 6.82 13.39
C ASP A 67 -9.96 5.33 13.09
N ASP A 68 -9.83 4.96 11.82
CA ASP A 68 -9.66 3.58 11.34
C ASP A 68 -8.18 3.17 11.25
N ILE A 69 -7.24 4.08 11.48
CA ILE A 69 -5.81 3.86 11.27
C ILE A 69 -5.06 3.53 12.56
N VAL A 70 -4.18 2.52 12.51
CA VAL A 70 -3.29 2.15 13.62
C VAL A 70 -2.00 3.01 13.61
N PRO A 71 -1.67 3.71 14.71
CA PRO A 71 -0.48 4.56 14.75
C PRO A 71 0.83 3.83 14.39
N ASN A 72 1.71 4.48 13.62
CA ASN A 72 3.05 4.01 13.23
C ASN A 72 3.14 2.79 12.31
N LEU A 73 2.07 2.43 11.57
CA LEU A 73 2.16 1.40 10.53
C LEU A 73 2.88 1.91 9.26
N PRO A 74 3.63 1.03 8.55
CA PRO A 74 4.24 1.35 7.26
C PRO A 74 3.18 1.31 6.14
N TYR A 75 2.30 2.32 6.10
CA TYR A 75 1.12 2.32 5.23
C TYR A 75 1.38 2.16 3.74
N ALA A 76 2.54 2.59 3.24
CA ALA A 76 2.94 2.38 1.86
C ALA A 76 3.09 0.88 1.51
N GLU A 77 3.58 0.07 2.46
CA GLU A 77 3.68 -1.38 2.29
C GLU A 77 2.30 -2.06 2.38
N LEU A 78 1.37 -1.48 3.15
CA LEU A 78 0.00 -2.00 3.28
C LEU A 78 -0.85 -1.71 2.05
N GLU A 79 -0.71 -0.53 1.45
CA GLU A 79 -1.33 -0.20 0.16
C GLU A 79 -0.86 -1.16 -0.93
N MET A 80 0.45 -1.40 -1.01
CA MET A 80 1.07 -2.37 -1.92
C MET A 80 0.46 -3.78 -1.80
N LEU A 81 0.13 -4.20 -0.58
CA LEU A 81 -0.43 -5.52 -0.28
C LEU A 81 -1.97 -5.52 -0.20
N ASN A 82 -2.60 -4.36 -0.39
CA ASN A 82 -4.04 -4.14 -0.25
C ASN A 82 -4.64 -4.67 1.07
N VAL A 83 -4.00 -4.33 2.19
CA VAL A 83 -4.26 -4.84 3.55
C VAL A 83 -5.12 -3.88 4.38
N ALA A 84 -6.03 -4.35 5.23
CA ALA A 84 -6.83 -3.46 6.08
C ALA A 84 -5.97 -2.63 7.08
N ALA A 85 -6.08 -1.29 7.06
CA ALA A 85 -5.35 -0.43 8.00
C ALA A 85 -5.82 -0.55 9.46
N THR A 86 -7.03 -1.08 9.68
CA THR A 86 -7.71 -1.18 10.97
C THR A 86 -7.26 -2.36 11.83
N ASN A 87 -6.57 -3.35 11.27
CA ASN A 87 -6.17 -4.54 11.99
C ASN A 87 -4.80 -5.05 11.50
N ALA A 88 -3.77 -4.86 12.33
CA ALA A 88 -2.40 -5.27 12.04
C ALA A 88 -2.23 -6.80 11.82
N ALA A 89 -3.24 -7.60 12.13
CA ALA A 89 -3.28 -9.05 11.87
C ALA A 89 -4.21 -9.45 10.70
N ALA A 90 -4.85 -8.49 10.02
CA ALA A 90 -5.78 -8.72 8.92
C ALA A 90 -5.14 -8.33 7.58
N GLY A 91 -4.32 -9.20 7.01
CA GLY A 91 -3.79 -9.01 5.67
C GLY A 91 -3.82 -10.30 4.88
N GLY A 92 -3.78 -10.16 3.56
CA GLY A 92 -3.30 -11.24 2.73
C GLY A 92 -1.77 -11.28 2.79
N THR A 93 -1.18 -12.46 3.01
CA THR A 93 0.28 -12.61 3.09
C THR A 93 0.78 -13.41 1.91
N ILE A 94 1.83 -12.95 1.23
CA ILE A 94 2.57 -13.76 0.27
C ILE A 94 3.85 -14.22 0.97
N THR A 95 3.98 -15.52 1.16
CA THR A 95 5.12 -16.15 1.82
C THR A 95 5.84 -17.07 0.85
N ILE A 96 7.17 -16.95 0.73
CA ILE A 96 7.97 -17.97 0.06
C ILE A 96 8.11 -19.16 1.01
N GLU A 97 7.51 -20.29 0.65
CA GLU A 97 7.55 -21.49 1.48
C GLU A 97 8.71 -22.41 1.12
N ALA A 98 9.04 -22.51 -0.17
CA ALA A 98 10.08 -23.41 -0.64
C ALA A 98 10.83 -22.86 -1.86
N ILE A 99 12.10 -23.23 -1.95
CA ILE A 99 12.92 -23.11 -3.15
C ILE A 99 13.53 -24.48 -3.40
N GLU A 100 13.14 -25.11 -4.51
CA GLU A 100 13.57 -26.46 -4.87
C GLU A 100 14.29 -26.45 -6.21
N VAL A 101 15.38 -27.22 -6.30
CA VAL A 101 16.10 -27.44 -7.57
C VAL A 101 15.63 -28.77 -8.14
N VAL A 102 15.00 -28.74 -9.30
CA VAL A 102 14.48 -29.94 -9.99
C VAL A 102 15.09 -30.02 -11.38
N GLY A 103 16.11 -30.86 -11.51
CA GLY A 103 16.92 -30.90 -12.74
C GLY A 103 17.68 -29.58 -12.92
N ASP A 104 17.45 -28.92 -14.05
CA ASP A 104 18.06 -27.62 -14.38
C ASP A 104 17.18 -26.42 -13.96
N ASP A 105 16.00 -26.69 -13.42
CA ASP A 105 15.01 -25.67 -13.07
C ASP A 105 15.01 -25.39 -11.57
N VAL A 106 14.65 -24.16 -11.21
CA VAL A 106 14.39 -23.78 -9.82
C VAL A 106 12.92 -23.46 -9.66
N LYS A 107 12.28 -24.14 -8.73
CA LYS A 107 10.89 -23.94 -8.35
C LYS A 107 10.84 -23.11 -7.08
N VAL A 108 10.07 -22.04 -7.11
CA VAL A 108 9.74 -21.23 -5.95
C VAL A 108 8.27 -21.45 -5.65
N THR A 109 7.98 -22.03 -4.48
CA THR A 109 6.62 -22.20 -3.99
C THR A 109 6.27 -21.02 -3.11
N VAL A 110 5.17 -20.35 -3.43
CA VAL A 110 4.62 -19.30 -2.59
C VAL A 110 3.23 -19.68 -2.09
N PHE A 111 3.02 -19.38 -0.82
CA PHE A 111 1.73 -19.43 -0.18
C PHE A 111 1.14 -18.03 -0.14
N ILE A 112 -0.08 -17.91 -0.60
CA ILE A 112 -0.85 -16.68 -0.54
C ILE A 112 -2.01 -16.96 0.40
N ASP A 113 -1.96 -16.35 1.58
CA ASP A 113 -3.11 -16.26 2.48
C ASP A 113 -3.93 -15.04 2.05
N ARG A 114 -5.24 -15.18 1.88
CA ARG A 114 -6.17 -14.08 1.60
C ARG A 114 -7.35 -14.05 2.56
N THR A 115 -7.29 -14.81 3.65
CA THR A 115 -8.35 -14.91 4.67
C THR A 115 -8.87 -13.56 5.14
N MET A 116 -8.01 -12.53 5.11
CA MET A 116 -8.33 -11.17 5.54
C MET A 116 -8.07 -10.11 4.44
N SER A 117 -7.99 -10.52 3.18
CA SER A 117 -7.85 -9.62 2.02
C SER A 117 -9.13 -8.79 1.82
N LEU A 118 -8.99 -7.55 1.33
CA LEU A 118 -10.11 -6.64 1.07
C LEU A 118 -10.80 -6.85 -0.29
N GLY A 119 -10.58 -8.01 -0.91
CA GLY A 119 -11.27 -8.37 -2.14
C GLY A 119 -10.66 -7.85 -3.44
N ALA A 120 -9.64 -6.98 -3.40
CA ALA A 120 -8.96 -6.50 -4.60
C ALA A 120 -7.77 -7.37 -5.01
N ASP A 121 -7.28 -7.12 -6.23
CA ASP A 121 -6.13 -7.84 -6.78
C ASP A 121 -4.88 -7.63 -5.91
N ILE A 122 -4.16 -8.72 -5.62
CA ILE A 122 -2.84 -8.64 -4.99
C ILE A 122 -1.79 -8.73 -6.10
N ASN A 123 -0.97 -7.68 -6.22
CA ASN A 123 0.00 -7.53 -7.32
C ASN A 123 1.45 -7.40 -6.80
N GLY A 124 2.37 -8.14 -7.41
CA GLY A 124 3.79 -8.07 -7.10
C GLY A 124 4.65 -8.81 -8.12
N VAL A 125 5.94 -8.84 -7.86
CA VAL A 125 6.96 -9.50 -8.68
C VAL A 125 7.80 -10.38 -7.77
N ILE A 126 7.86 -11.68 -8.07
CA ILE A 126 8.81 -12.58 -7.42
C ILE A 126 10.09 -12.63 -8.25
N LYS A 127 11.20 -12.30 -7.60
CA LYS A 127 12.53 -12.37 -8.16
C LYS A 127 13.29 -13.54 -7.58
N LEU A 128 13.88 -14.35 -8.46
CA LEU A 128 14.85 -15.36 -8.08
C LEU A 128 16.25 -14.80 -8.28
N TYR A 129 17.11 -14.98 -7.29
CA TYR A 129 18.54 -14.69 -7.37
C TYR A 129 19.35 -15.95 -7.10
N GLY A 130 20.56 -16.03 -7.65
CA GLY A 130 21.48 -17.10 -7.33
C GLY A 130 22.95 -16.70 -7.31
N ALA A 131 23.76 -17.55 -6.68
CA ALA A 131 25.19 -17.38 -6.50
C ALA A 131 25.94 -18.73 -6.57
N GLU A 132 27.23 -18.67 -6.91
CA GLU A 132 28.12 -19.85 -6.90
C GLU A 132 28.60 -20.22 -5.49
N THR A 133 28.65 -19.25 -4.58
CA THR A 133 29.09 -19.37 -3.18
C THR A 133 28.16 -18.58 -2.26
N LEU A 134 28.03 -19.00 -1.00
CA LEU A 134 27.21 -18.28 0.00
C LEU A 134 27.71 -16.85 0.29
N GLU A 135 29.02 -16.64 0.20
CA GLU A 135 29.66 -15.34 0.45
C GLU A 135 29.64 -14.42 -0.79
N GLY A 136 29.24 -14.94 -1.95
CA GLY A 136 29.22 -14.22 -3.21
C GLY A 136 28.01 -13.29 -3.38
N ALA A 137 28.12 -12.36 -4.32
CA ALA A 137 26.98 -11.55 -4.71
C ALA A 137 25.92 -12.41 -5.41
N PHE A 138 24.68 -12.31 -4.94
CA PHE A 138 23.53 -12.92 -5.58
C PHE A 138 23.10 -12.07 -6.78
N THR A 139 23.06 -12.67 -7.96
CA THR A 139 22.59 -12.02 -9.20
C THR A 139 21.17 -12.47 -9.51
N GLU A 140 20.36 -11.56 -10.04
CA GLU A 140 19.00 -11.88 -10.49
C GLU A 140 19.07 -12.93 -11.63
N ILE A 141 18.27 -13.98 -11.49
CA ILE A 141 18.09 -15.05 -12.48
C ILE A 141 16.83 -14.75 -13.30
N GLY A 142 15.78 -14.27 -12.65
CA GLY A 142 14.55 -13.87 -13.33
C GLY A 142 13.53 -13.27 -12.38
N ALA A 143 12.51 -12.68 -12.99
CA ALA A 143 11.39 -12.04 -12.33
C ALA A 143 10.07 -12.60 -12.89
N THR A 144 9.06 -12.75 -12.06
CA THR A 144 7.73 -13.22 -12.47
C THR A 144 6.67 -12.41 -11.75
N GLU A 145 5.80 -11.79 -12.53
CA GLU A 145 4.63 -11.09 -11.98
C GLU A 145 3.67 -12.10 -11.34
N ILE A 146 3.23 -11.77 -10.13
CA ILE A 146 2.09 -12.40 -9.49
C ILE A 146 0.98 -11.38 -9.46
N MET A 147 -0.07 -11.72 -10.20
CA MET A 147 -1.38 -11.13 -10.06
C MET A 147 -2.29 -12.21 -9.49
N ILE A 148 -2.99 -11.88 -8.43
CA ILE A 148 -4.03 -12.72 -7.86
C ILE A 148 -5.32 -11.93 -8.00
N GLY A 149 -6.24 -12.44 -8.80
CA GLY A 149 -7.51 -11.77 -9.13
C GLY A 149 -8.35 -11.46 -7.89
N ALA A 150 -9.38 -10.65 -8.03
CA ALA A 150 -10.28 -10.29 -6.96
C ALA A 150 -10.91 -11.53 -6.30
N ASP A 151 -11.33 -11.37 -5.05
CA ASP A 151 -11.96 -12.43 -4.22
C ASP A 151 -13.31 -12.94 -4.79
N GLN A 152 -13.72 -12.40 -5.93
CA GLN A 152 -14.93 -12.78 -6.67
C GLN A 152 -14.72 -13.97 -7.62
N ASP A 153 -13.50 -14.45 -7.81
CA ASP A 153 -13.19 -15.54 -8.74
C ASP A 153 -13.51 -16.95 -8.19
N GLY A 154 -13.99 -17.06 -6.95
CA GLY A 154 -14.34 -18.35 -6.31
C GLY A 154 -13.13 -19.27 -6.07
N THR A 155 -11.93 -18.73 -6.21
CA THR A 155 -10.68 -19.38 -5.82
C THR A 155 -10.56 -19.45 -4.29
N PRO A 156 -9.92 -20.51 -3.74
CA PRO A 156 -9.71 -20.61 -2.31
C PRO A 156 -8.96 -19.40 -1.74
N ASP A 157 -9.31 -19.00 -0.52
CA ASP A 157 -8.64 -17.93 0.24
C ASP A 157 -7.13 -18.18 0.35
N ASP A 158 -6.73 -19.45 0.35
CA ASP A 158 -5.35 -19.90 0.42
C ASP A 158 -4.89 -20.53 -0.90
N ILE A 159 -3.88 -19.93 -1.53
CA ILE A 159 -3.37 -20.38 -2.83
C ILE A 159 -1.90 -20.74 -2.70
N LEU A 160 -1.58 -22.00 -3.01
CA LEU A 160 -0.21 -22.42 -3.30
C LEU A 160 0.06 -22.22 -4.79
N LYS A 161 1.05 -21.37 -5.09
CA LYS A 161 1.51 -21.14 -6.46
C LYS A 161 2.96 -21.55 -6.60
N GLU A 162 3.22 -22.46 -7.53
CA GLU A 162 4.57 -22.84 -7.92
C GLU A 162 5.01 -21.99 -9.13
N ILE A 163 6.16 -21.34 -9.01
CA ILE A 163 6.80 -20.59 -10.09
C ILE A 163 8.07 -21.32 -10.49
N THR A 164 8.16 -21.70 -11.77
CA THR A 164 9.34 -22.36 -12.32
C THR A 164 10.20 -21.35 -13.06
N TYR A 165 11.47 -21.25 -12.67
CA TYR A 165 12.51 -20.50 -13.35
C TYR A 165 13.36 -21.49 -14.16
N PRO A 166 13.14 -21.57 -15.49
CA PRO A 166 13.82 -22.57 -16.31
C PRO A 166 15.30 -22.24 -16.48
N MET A 167 16.14 -23.26 -16.45
CA MET A 167 17.59 -23.13 -16.64
C MET A 167 18.20 -22.07 -15.71
N ALA A 168 18.07 -22.24 -14.39
CA ALA A 168 18.39 -21.24 -13.36
C ALA A 168 19.91 -20.96 -13.17
N GLY A 169 20.62 -20.76 -14.27
CA GLY A 169 22.00 -20.29 -14.34
C GLY A 169 23.06 -21.25 -13.79
N GLY A 170 22.71 -22.50 -13.48
CA GLY A 170 23.62 -23.49 -12.89
C GLY A 170 24.16 -23.11 -11.51
N LYS A 171 23.47 -22.21 -10.79
CA LYS A 171 23.91 -21.70 -9.49
C LYS A 171 23.80 -22.77 -8.41
N LYS A 172 24.58 -22.60 -7.34
CA LYS A 172 24.60 -23.53 -6.20
C LYS A 172 23.71 -23.06 -5.06
N PHE A 173 23.55 -21.75 -4.94
CA PHE A 173 22.77 -21.11 -3.88
C PHE A 173 21.72 -20.22 -4.52
N TYR A 174 20.52 -20.25 -3.94
CA TYR A 174 19.36 -19.54 -4.45
C TYR A 174 18.68 -18.78 -3.31
N LYS A 175 18.12 -17.62 -3.63
CA LYS A 175 17.19 -16.88 -2.77
C LYS A 175 16.08 -16.28 -3.62
N ALA A 176 14.88 -16.23 -3.10
CA ALA A 176 13.77 -15.53 -3.72
C ALA A 176 13.42 -14.29 -2.90
N HIS A 177 12.91 -13.27 -3.57
CA HIS A 177 12.46 -12.02 -2.98
C HIS A 177 11.14 -11.61 -3.63
N ILE A 178 10.24 -11.05 -2.84
CA ILE A 178 8.98 -10.49 -3.31
C ILE A 178 9.15 -8.98 -3.32
N GLU A 179 9.02 -8.38 -4.49
CA GLU A 179 8.86 -6.94 -4.65
C GLU A 179 7.39 -6.66 -4.90
N ALA A 180 6.75 -5.80 -4.12
CA ALA A 180 5.42 -5.37 -4.47
C ALA A 180 5.44 -4.46 -5.71
N ALA A 181 4.35 -4.45 -6.47
CA ALA A 181 4.27 -3.65 -7.69
C ALA A 181 4.46 -2.17 -7.37
N THR A 182 5.22 -1.45 -8.22
CA THR A 182 5.27 0.01 -8.14
C THR A 182 3.85 0.54 -8.42
N PRO A 183 3.22 1.31 -7.52
CA PRO A 183 1.92 1.90 -7.79
C PRO A 183 1.98 2.72 -9.08
N ALA A 184 0.96 2.58 -9.93
CA ALA A 184 0.84 3.48 -11.07
C ALA A 184 0.67 4.92 -10.54
N PRO A 185 1.37 5.91 -11.11
CA PRO A 185 1.26 7.30 -10.70
C PRO A 185 -0.12 7.91 -10.95
#